data_AF-A0A842KYM6-F1
#
_entry.id   AF-A0A842KYM6-F1
#
_cell.length_a   1.000
_cell.length_b   1.000
_cell.length_c   1.000
_cell.angle_alpha   90.00
_cell.angle_beta   90.00
_cell.angle_gamma   90.00
#
_symmetry.space_group_name_H-M   'P 1'
#
loop_
_entity.id
_entity.type
_entity.pdbx_description
1 polymer ?
#
loop_
_entity_poly.entity_id
_entity_poly.type
_entity_poly.pdbx_seq_one_letter_code
_entity_poly.pdbx_strand_id
1 'polypeptide(L)' 'MKILGHGGGTISSTIEYLKNLGLIIDEVEDKFGGRRYLYLTEKGKKVAKHLLEIKKIMEEE' A
#
# COMPACT_ATOMS: atom_id res chain seq x y z
N MET A 1 -10.51 6.20 12.83
CA MET A 1 -10.12 6.76 11.51
C MET A 1 -10.39 5.70 10.45
N LYS A 2 -11.51 5.79 9.73
CA LYS A 2 -11.88 4.85 8.66
C LYS A 2 -11.35 5.42 7.35
N ILE A 3 -10.12 5.06 6.98
CA ILE A 3 -9.61 5.38 5.64
C ILE A 3 -10.10 4.29 4.70
N LEU A 4 -10.53 4.72 3.51
CA LEU A 4 -11.16 3.98 2.40
C LEU A 4 -12.70 4.00 2.40
N GLY A 5 -13.26 5.19 2.14
CA GLY A 5 -14.25 5.27 1.06
C GLY A 5 -13.55 5.14 -0.30
N HIS A 6 -14.32 4.92 -1.37
CA HIS A 6 -13.96 4.81 -2.80
C HIS A 6 -13.99 3.37 -3.34
N GLY A 7 -14.83 3.17 -4.37
CA GLY A 7 -15.24 1.88 -4.93
C GLY A 7 -14.08 1.02 -5.44
N GLY A 8 -14.36 -0.26 -5.68
CA GLY A 8 -13.36 -1.30 -5.97
C GLY A 8 -12.38 -1.01 -7.10
N GLY A 9 -12.71 -0.11 -8.05
CA GLY A 9 -11.79 0.32 -9.11
C GLY A 9 -10.59 1.14 -8.63
N THR A 10 -10.79 2.02 -7.65
CA THR A 10 -9.77 2.98 -7.15
C THR A 10 -8.69 2.34 -6.28
N ILE A 11 -9.04 1.29 -5.54
CA ILE A 11 -8.08 0.52 -4.73
C ILE A 11 -7.15 -0.25 -5.65
N SER A 12 -7.69 -0.89 -6.70
CA SER A 12 -6.90 -1.63 -7.68
C SER A 12 -5.89 -0.75 -8.41
N SER A 13 -6.29 0.45 -8.87
CA SER A 13 -5.38 1.39 -9.55
C SER A 13 -4.27 1.90 -8.64
N THR A 14 -4.57 2.13 -7.35
CA THR A 14 -3.57 2.56 -6.37
C THR A 14 -2.54 1.47 -6.09
N ILE A 15 -2.99 0.22 -5.94
CA ILE A 15 -2.10 -0.92 -5.73
C ILE A 15 -1.20 -1.12 -6.95
N GLU A 16 -1.77 -1.05 -8.16
CA GLU A 16 -1.00 -1.13 -9.40
C GLU A 16 0.06 -0.02 -9.50
N TYR A 17 -0.33 1.22 -9.16
CA TYR A 17 0.59 2.35 -9.15
C TYR A 17 1.76 2.14 -8.16
N LEU A 18 1.47 1.72 -6.93
CA LEU A 18 2.50 1.44 -5.92
C LEU A 18 3.43 0.29 -6.31
N LYS A 19 2.89 -0.73 -7.00
CA LYS A 19 3.66 -1.83 -7.58
C LYS A 19 4.60 -1.33 -8.67
N ASN A 20 4.10 -0.51 -9.59
CA ASN A 20 4.89 0.08 -10.68
C ASN A 20 6.01 1.00 -10.16
N LEU A 21 5.81 1.67 -9.03
CA LEU A 21 6.87 2.42 -8.34
C LEU A 21 7.89 1.54 -7.61
N GLY A 22 7.65 0.23 -7.54
CA GLY A 22 8.49 -0.75 -6.83
C GLY A 22 8.40 -0.62 -5.31
N LEU A 23 7.29 -0.09 -4.78
CA LEU A 23 7.09 0.10 -3.34
C LEU A 23 6.45 -1.12 -2.68
N ILE A 24 5.66 -1.89 -3.43
CA ILE A 24 4.99 -3.08 -2.93
C ILE A 24 5.19 -4.27 -3.86
N ILE A 25 5.05 -5.45 -3.26
CA ILE A 25 4.90 -6.74 -3.93
C ILE A 25 3.43 -7.15 -3.80
N ASP A 26 2.88 -7.68 -4.89
CA ASP A 26 1.50 -8.15 -5.00
C ASP A 26 1.50 -9.58 -5.53
N GLU A 27 1.31 -10.53 -4.60
CA GLU A 27 1.30 -11.97 -4.86
C GLU A 27 -0.14 -12.48 -4.79
N VAL A 28 -0.57 -13.19 -5.83
CA VAL A 28 -1.88 -13.82 -5.92
C VAL A 28 -1.68 -15.33 -5.96
N GLU A 29 -2.31 -16.07 -5.06
CA GLU A 29 -2.31 -17.53 -5.12
C GLU A 29 -3.06 -17.98 -6.37
N ASP A 30 -2.40 -18.78 -7.21
CA ASP A 30 -2.94 -19.27 -8.49
C ASP A 30 -3.87 -20.49 -8.26
N LYS A 31 -4.93 -20.27 -7.48
CA LYS A 31 -5.99 -21.24 -7.18
C LYS A 31 -7.34 -20.53 -7.21
N PHE A 32 -8.41 -21.26 -7.51
CA PHE A 32 -9.77 -20.69 -7.53
C PHE A 32 -10.14 -20.19 -6.13
N GLY A 33 -10.40 -18.88 -5.98
CA GLY A 33 -10.60 -18.23 -4.68
C GLY A 33 -9.31 -18.02 -3.86
N GLY A 34 -8.15 -18.01 -4.53
CA GLY A 34 -6.84 -17.80 -3.92
C GLY A 34 -6.72 -16.45 -3.22
N ARG A 35 -5.87 -16.40 -2.19
CA ARG A 35 -5.63 -15.18 -1.42
C ARG A 35 -4.69 -14.24 -2.17
N ARG A 36 -4.90 -12.94 -1.97
CA ARG A 36 -4.00 -11.87 -2.40
C ARG A 36 -3.19 -11.41 -1.20
N TYR A 37 -1.88 -11.33 -1.36
CA TYR A 37 -0.98 -10.81 -0.34
C TYR A 37 -0.22 -9.58 -0.87
N LEU A 38 -0.19 -8.54 -0.03
CA LEU A 38 0.49 -7.28 -0.31
C LEU A 38 1.58 -7.05 0.73
N TYR A 39 2.80 -6.81 0.27
CA TYR A 39 3.96 -6.60 1.13
C TYR A 39 4.77 -5.38 0.68
N LEU A 40 5.46 -4.70 1.61
CA LEU A 40 6.40 -3.65 1.26
C LEU A 40 7.72 -4.23 0.74
N THR A 41 8.26 -3.67 -0.35
CA THR A 41 9.65 -3.90 -0.73
C THR A 41 10.61 -3.20 0.24
N GLU A 42 11.91 -3.44 0.13
CA GLU A 42 12.92 -2.66 0.90
C GLU A 42 12.84 -1.16 0.60
N LYS A 43 12.56 -0.78 -0.66
CA LYS A 43 12.29 0.61 -1.05
C LYS A 43 11.02 1.13 -0.38
N GLY A 44 9.94 0.34 -0.40
CA GLY A 44 8.67 0.65 0.27
C GLY A 44 8.83 0.88 1.77
N LYS A 45 9.60 0.02 2.45
CA LYS A 45 9.91 0.17 3.88
C LYS A 45 10.63 1.47 4.18
N LYS A 46 11.60 1.89 3.35
CA LYS A 46 12.29 3.19 3.51
C LYS A 46 11.33 4.36 3.36
N VAL A 47 10.49 4.35 2.32
CA VAL A 47 9.48 5.41 2.11
C VAL A 47 8.48 5.46 3.27
N ALA A 48 8.01 4.30 3.75
CA ALA A 48 7.10 4.23 4.88
C ALA A 48 7.67 4.83 6.17
N LYS A 49 8.98 4.73 6.40
CA LYS A 49 9.63 5.39 7.54
C LYS A 49 9.52 6.92 7.46
N HIS A 50 9.75 7.50 6.29
CA HIS A 50 9.58 8.95 6.09
C HIS A 50 8.11 9.38 6.22
N LEU A 51 7.17 8.55 5.76
CA LEU A 51 5.75 8.82 5.99
C LEU A 51 5.38 8.84 7.48
N LEU A 52 6.03 8.03 8.32
CA LEU A 52 5.85 8.10 9.78
C LEU A 52 6.41 9.40 10.38
N GLU A 53 7.52 9.91 9.85
CA GLU A 53 8.07 11.21 10.26
C GLU A 53 7.10 12.34 9.91
N ILE A 54 6.59 12.34 8.68
CA ILE A 54 5.56 13.31 8.25
C ILE A 54 4.33 13.21 9.14
N LYS A 55 3.86 11.99 9.43
CA LYS A 55 2.70 11.79 10.29
C LYS A 55 2.91 12.40 11.69
N LYS A 56 4.10 12.24 12.29
CA LYS A 56 4.42 12.83 13.60
C LYS A 56 4.32 14.35 13.56
N ILE A 57 4.90 14.99 12.54
CA ILE A 57 4.83 16.45 12.35
C ILE A 57 3.36 16.90 12.27
N MET A 58 2.52 16.14 11.57
CA MET A 58 1.08 16.45 11.45
C MET A 58 0.29 16.23 12.75
N GLU A 59 0.79 15.42 13.69
CA GLU A 59 0.17 15.15 14.99
C GLU A 59 0.70 16.09 16.10
N GLU A 60 1.72 16.91 15.82
CA GLU A 60 2.29 17.89 16.75
C GLU A 60 1.48 19.20 16.87
N GLU A 61 0.23 19.22 16.36
CA GLU A 61 -0.75 20.33 16.48
C GLU A 61 -1.83 20.07 17.54
#